data_AF-A0A9D9L1I3-F1
#
_entry.id   AF-A0A9D9L1I3-F1
#
_cell.length_a   1.000
_cell.length_b   1.000
_cell.length_c   1.000
_cell.angle_alpha   90.00
_cell.angle_beta   90.00
_cell.angle_gamma   90.00
#
_symmetry.space_group_name_H-M   'P 1'
#
loop_
_entity.id
_entity.type
_entity.pdbx_description
1 polymer ?
#
loop_
_entity_poly.entity_id
_entity_poly.type
_entity_poly.pdbx_seq_one_letter_code
_entity_poly.pdbx_strand_id
1 'polypeptide(L)'
;MRNSTVKGFTLIELIVVIAIIGVLAAILVPSMIGYLADSKLATANSNAKLAFENIATLCTKLETAGYPAGSDTSSHTVSLENGAPDTITPPTAHTDGGVGYIASELPKLMQKGGVEYTLTSAGFPDNTKYAKTTADLYVGAYPTAATAKSSSALSY
;
A
#
# COMPACT_ATOMS: atom_id res chain seq x y z
N MET A 1 20.96 9.52 60.04
CA MET A 1 20.15 8.50 59.33
C MET A 1 18.95 9.22 58.73
N ARG A 2 18.88 9.37 57.40
CA ARG A 2 17.76 10.07 56.73
C ARG A 2 16.58 9.10 56.62
N ASN A 3 15.51 9.35 57.36
CA ASN A 3 14.27 8.58 57.29
C ASN A 3 13.47 9.03 56.06
N SER A 4 13.47 8.23 54.99
CA SER A 4 12.65 8.44 53.81
C SER A 4 11.25 7.89 54.04
N THR A 5 10.29 8.76 54.37
CA THR A 5 8.87 8.42 54.41
C THR A 5 8.40 8.08 52.99
N VAL A 6 8.28 6.79 52.69
CA VAL A 6 7.65 6.33 51.46
C VAL A 6 6.15 6.59 51.60
N LYS A 7 5.63 7.63 50.92
CA LYS A 7 4.18 7.83 50.79
C LYS A 7 3.62 6.69 49.96
N GLY A 8 2.76 5.86 50.57
CA GLY A 8 2.00 4.85 49.85
C GLY A 8 0.88 5.47 49.02
N PHE A 9 0.61 4.90 47.85
CA PHE A 9 -0.53 5.27 47.00
C PHE A 9 -1.82 4.73 47.62
N THR A 10 -2.88 5.53 47.68
CA THR A 10 -4.15 5.09 48.25
C THR A 10 -4.96 4.30 47.21
N LEU A 11 -5.73 3.31 47.67
CA LEU A 11 -6.63 2.56 46.80
C LEU A 11 -7.67 3.46 46.14
N ILE A 12 -8.13 4.51 46.83
CA ILE A 12 -9.11 5.45 46.28
C ILE A 12 -8.54 6.28 45.12
N GLU A 13 -7.28 6.70 45.21
CA GLU A 13 -6.59 7.38 44.09
C GLU A 13 -6.53 6.47 42.87
N LEU A 14 -6.31 5.17 43.06
CA LEU A 14 -6.27 4.21 41.94
C LEU A 14 -7.65 3.98 41.32
N ILE A 15 -8.69 3.86 42.15
CA ILE A 15 -10.07 3.60 41.68
C ILE A 15 -10.60 4.79 40.87
N VAL A 16 -10.32 6.03 41.30
CA VAL A 16 -10.75 7.24 40.58
C VAL A 16 -10.04 7.34 39.22
N VAL A 17 -8.76 6.99 39.14
CA VAL A 17 -7.99 7.03 37.89
C VAL A 17 -8.54 6.05 36.86
N ILE A 18 -8.78 4.79 37.25
CA ILE A 18 -9.34 3.80 36.32
C ILE A 18 -10.77 4.16 35.91
N ALA A 19 -11.55 4.82 36.77
CA ALA A 19 -12.88 5.31 36.43
C ALA A 19 -12.83 6.38 35.34
N ILE A 20 -11.92 7.36 35.46
CA ILE A 20 -11.75 8.40 34.43
C ILE A 20 -11.21 7.81 33.12
N ILE A 21 -10.20 6.93 33.18
CA ILE A 21 -9.66 6.24 31.98
C ILE A 21 -10.77 5.42 31.30
N GLY A 22 -11.63 4.76 32.07
CA GLY A 22 -12.76 3.99 31.54
C GLY A 22 -13.75 4.84 30.74
N VAL A 23 -14.11 6.02 31.24
CA VAL A 23 -15.00 6.95 30.54
C VAL A 23 -14.35 7.48 29.26
N LEU A 24 -13.07 7.88 29.31
CA LEU A 24 -12.34 8.37 28.13
C LEU A 24 -12.16 7.28 27.07
N ALA A 25 -11.87 6.04 27.47
CA ALA A 25 -11.74 4.93 26.55
C ALA A 25 -13.07 4.60 25.85
N ALA A 26 -14.20 4.67 26.57
CA ALA A 26 -15.53 4.37 26.04
C ALA A 26 -15.92 5.29 24.87
N ILE A 27 -15.57 6.58 24.95
CA ILE A 27 -15.85 7.54 23.87
C ILE A 27 -14.83 7.48 22.72
N LEU A 28 -13.58 7.12 23.02
CA LEU A 28 -12.48 7.19 22.06
C LEU A 28 -12.42 5.98 21.12
N VAL A 29 -12.70 4.77 21.63
CA VAL A 29 -12.56 3.52 20.86
C VAL A 29 -13.40 3.50 19.58
N PRO A 30 -14.71 3.85 19.58
CA PRO A 30 -15.52 3.83 18.36
C PRO A 30 -15.00 4.81 17.28
N SER A 31 -14.58 6.00 17.69
CA SER A 31 -14.05 7.03 16.77
C SER A 31 -12.74 6.61 16.12
N MET A 32 -11.90 5.87 16.85
CA MET A 32 -10.58 5.46 16.35
C MET A 32 -10.66 4.39 15.26
N ILE A 33 -11.67 3.51 15.31
CA ILE A 33 -11.85 2.43 14.32
C ILE A 33 -12.13 2.98 12.93
N GLY A 34 -12.98 4.00 12.81
CA GLY A 34 -13.30 4.65 11.52
C GLY A 34 -12.07 5.34 10.92
N TYR A 35 -11.38 6.15 11.73
CA TYR A 35 -10.18 6.86 11.29
C TYR A 35 -9.07 5.91 10.80
N LEU A 36 -8.90 4.77 11.48
CA LEU A 36 -7.90 3.78 11.09
C LEU A 36 -8.28 3.07 9.77
N ALA A 37 -9.56 2.86 9.52
CA ALA A 37 -10.05 2.32 8.26
C ALA A 37 -9.79 3.28 7.09
N ASP A 38 -10.12 4.56 7.27
CA ASP A 38 -9.91 5.59 6.25
C ASP A 38 -8.42 5.82 5.97
N SER A 39 -7.59 5.83 7.03
CA SER A 39 -6.13 5.96 6.90
C SER A 39 -5.51 4.80 6.13
N LYS A 40 -5.98 3.56 6.36
CA LYS A 40 -5.52 2.39 5.60
C LYS A 40 -5.89 2.52 4.12
N LEU A 41 -7.13 2.91 3.81
CA LEU A 41 -7.59 3.07 2.43
C LEU A 41 -6.88 4.22 1.71
N ALA A 42 -6.68 5.35 2.39
CA ALA A 42 -5.93 6.48 1.85
C ALA A 42 -4.46 6.12 1.55
N THR A 43 -3.83 5.34 2.43
CA THR A 43 -2.47 4.82 2.21
C THR A 43 -2.43 3.87 1.01
N ALA A 44 -3.41 2.97 0.91
CA ALA A 44 -3.50 2.03 -0.21
C ALA A 44 -3.72 2.76 -1.55
N ASN A 45 -4.60 3.77 -1.59
CA ASN A 45 -4.82 4.61 -2.78
C ASN A 45 -3.55 5.37 -3.18
N SER A 46 -2.81 5.90 -2.20
CA SER A 46 -1.54 6.57 -2.45
C SER A 46 -0.51 5.62 -3.05
N ASN A 47 -0.43 4.38 -2.55
CA ASN A 47 0.45 3.37 -3.11
C ASN A 47 0.01 2.89 -4.51
N ALA A 48 -1.29 2.80 -4.78
CA ALA A 48 -1.79 2.50 -6.13
C ALA A 48 -1.36 3.60 -7.13
N LYS A 49 -1.48 4.87 -6.74
CA LYS A 49 -0.99 6.01 -7.55
C LYS A 49 0.53 5.93 -7.79
N LEU A 50 1.31 5.60 -6.76
CA LEU A 50 2.75 5.39 -6.91
C LEU A 50 3.07 4.22 -7.84
N ALA A 51 2.30 3.13 -7.78
CA ALA A 51 2.46 2.00 -8.71
C ALA A 51 2.21 2.45 -10.16
N PHE A 52 1.14 3.21 -10.38
CA PHE A 52 0.81 3.77 -11.69
C PHE A 52 1.95 4.63 -12.27
N GLU A 53 2.50 5.54 -11.48
CA GLU A 53 3.61 6.41 -11.89
C GLU A 53 4.89 5.62 -12.21
N ASN A 54 5.20 4.61 -11.40
CA ASN A 54 6.34 3.74 -11.63
C ASN A 54 6.16 2.88 -12.89
N ILE A 55 4.98 2.29 -13.10
CA ILE A 55 4.66 1.51 -14.30
C ILE A 55 4.79 2.40 -15.55
N ALA A 56 4.25 3.62 -15.53
CA ALA A 56 4.41 4.57 -16.63
C ALA A 56 5.88 4.86 -16.95
N THR A 57 6.71 5.01 -15.91
CA THR A 57 8.16 5.19 -16.06
C THR A 57 8.82 3.96 -16.71
N LEU A 58 8.44 2.75 -16.30
CA LEU A 58 8.96 1.50 -16.86
C LEU A 58 8.55 1.30 -18.32
N CYS A 59 7.30 1.62 -18.66
CA CYS A 59 6.82 1.64 -20.04
C CYS A 59 7.63 2.62 -20.90
N THR A 60 7.86 3.84 -20.41
CA THR A 60 8.69 4.84 -21.12
C THR A 60 10.11 4.33 -21.37
N LYS A 61 10.68 3.57 -20.42
CA LYS A 61 12.01 2.96 -20.58
C LYS A 61 12.02 1.87 -21.66
N LEU A 62 10.99 1.05 -21.72
CA LEU A 62 10.82 0.05 -22.79
C LEU A 62 10.78 0.72 -24.16
N GLU A 63 9.94 1.76 -24.30
CA GLU A 63 9.79 2.50 -25.55
C GLU A 63 11.11 3.17 -25.97
N THR A 64 11.81 3.80 -25.03
CA THR A 64 13.10 4.45 -25.29
C THR A 64 14.18 3.44 -25.70
N ALA A 65 14.10 2.20 -25.21
CA ALA A 65 14.98 1.11 -25.59
C ALA A 65 14.57 0.40 -26.90
N GLY A 66 13.47 0.82 -27.53
CA GLY A 66 12.99 0.28 -28.81
C GLY A 66 12.09 -0.95 -28.68
N TYR A 67 11.59 -1.26 -27.48
CA TYR A 67 10.63 -2.35 -27.25
C TYR A 67 9.21 -1.77 -27.09
N PRO A 68 8.24 -2.16 -27.93
CA PRO A 68 6.88 -1.65 -27.81
C PRO A 68 6.24 -2.14 -26.50
N ALA A 69 5.70 -1.21 -25.72
CA ALA A 69 4.86 -1.51 -24.56
C ALA A 69 3.37 -1.57 -24.96
N GLY A 70 2.55 -2.30 -24.20
CA GLY A 70 1.08 -2.22 -24.32
C GLY A 70 0.42 -3.15 -25.34
N SER A 71 1.15 -4.08 -25.96
CA SER A 71 0.52 -5.12 -26.81
C SER A 71 -0.30 -6.13 -26.01
N ASP A 72 -0.15 -6.16 -24.68
CA ASP A 72 -0.96 -6.94 -23.75
C ASP A 72 -1.72 -6.00 -22.81
N THR A 73 -3.05 -5.93 -22.98
CA THR A 73 -3.96 -5.11 -22.17
C THR A 73 -4.68 -5.91 -21.07
N SER A 74 -4.24 -7.15 -20.83
CA SER A 74 -4.80 -8.02 -19.79
C SER A 74 -4.49 -7.47 -18.39
N SER A 75 -5.19 -8.01 -17.38
CA SER A 75 -4.86 -7.74 -15.99
C SER A 75 -3.61 -8.52 -15.59
N HIS A 76 -2.62 -7.83 -15.04
CA HIS A 76 -1.36 -8.40 -14.59
C HIS A 76 -1.14 -8.11 -13.11
N THR A 77 -0.56 -9.07 -12.39
CA THR A 77 -0.28 -8.94 -10.96
C THR A 77 1.21 -9.01 -10.69
N VAL A 78 1.66 -8.23 -9.71
CA VAL A 78 3.07 -8.16 -9.29
C VAL A 78 3.13 -8.24 -7.77
N SER A 79 3.80 -9.28 -7.29
CA SER A 79 4.23 -9.39 -5.89
C SER A 79 5.40 -8.44 -5.64
N LEU A 80 5.23 -7.52 -4.69
CA LEU A 80 6.29 -6.61 -4.28
C LEU A 80 7.03 -7.25 -3.09
N GLU A 81 8.23 -7.76 -3.34
CA GLU A 81 9.11 -8.28 -2.30
C GLU A 81 9.98 -7.17 -1.69
N ASN A 82 10.41 -7.36 -0.45
CA ASN A 82 11.03 -6.33 0.37
C ASN A 82 12.38 -5.81 -0.18
N GLY A 83 12.43 -4.52 -0.51
CA GLY A 83 13.44 -3.66 0.12
C GLY A 83 14.13 -2.66 -0.80
N ALA A 84 13.90 -1.37 -0.48
CA ALA A 84 14.56 -0.17 -0.97
C ALA A 84 14.47 0.09 -2.49
N PRO A 85 14.35 1.37 -2.92
CA PRO A 85 14.51 1.71 -4.32
C PRO A 85 15.90 1.28 -4.81
N ASP A 86 15.94 0.24 -5.63
CA ASP A 86 17.14 -0.19 -6.35
C ASP A 86 17.15 0.45 -7.75
N THR A 87 18.32 0.48 -8.37
CA THR A 87 18.44 0.96 -9.75
C THR A 87 17.68 0.06 -10.71
N ILE A 88 16.85 0.67 -11.54
CA ILE A 88 16.14 -0.03 -12.63
C ILE A 88 17.17 -0.47 -13.67
N THR A 89 17.16 -1.75 -14.03
CA THR A 89 18.02 -2.28 -15.09
C THR A 89 17.48 -1.85 -16.46
N PRO A 90 18.31 -1.42 -17.42
CA PRO A 90 17.86 -1.16 -18.78
C PRO A 90 17.20 -2.40 -19.42
N PRO A 91 16.17 -2.23 -20.25
CA PRO A 91 15.55 -3.35 -20.96
C PRO A 91 16.54 -3.97 -21.95
N THR A 92 16.72 -5.30 -21.92
CA THR A 92 17.69 -6.01 -22.78
C THR A 92 17.02 -6.86 -23.86
N ALA A 93 15.80 -7.36 -23.61
CA ALA A 93 14.96 -8.07 -24.58
C ALA A 93 13.55 -8.27 -24.03
N HIS A 94 12.52 -7.82 -24.76
CA HIS A 94 11.11 -7.97 -24.36
C HIS A 94 10.22 -8.25 -25.58
N THR A 95 9.31 -9.23 -25.48
CA THR A 95 8.39 -9.64 -26.56
C THR A 95 6.94 -9.75 -26.09
N ASP A 96 6.68 -9.45 -24.83
CA ASP A 96 5.43 -9.64 -24.11
C ASP A 96 4.69 -8.31 -23.86
N GLY A 97 4.93 -7.30 -24.71
CA GLY A 97 4.38 -5.96 -24.49
C GLY A 97 4.93 -5.27 -23.23
N GLY A 98 6.05 -5.76 -22.68
CA GLY A 98 6.73 -5.15 -21.54
C GLY A 98 6.28 -5.65 -20.16
N VAL A 99 5.31 -6.55 -20.08
CA VAL A 99 4.72 -6.97 -18.81
C VAL A 99 5.72 -7.71 -17.91
N GLY A 100 6.60 -8.52 -18.49
CA GLY A 100 7.66 -9.22 -17.76
C GLY A 100 8.75 -8.29 -17.25
N TYR A 101 9.05 -7.21 -17.99
CA TYR A 101 9.95 -6.15 -17.50
C TYR A 101 9.35 -5.42 -16.30
N ILE A 102 8.07 -5.06 -16.40
CA ILE A 102 7.36 -4.40 -15.31
C ILE A 102 7.32 -5.33 -14.08
N ALA A 103 7.04 -6.62 -14.27
CA ALA A 103 7.02 -7.60 -13.20
C ALA A 103 8.40 -7.77 -12.50
N SER A 104 9.51 -7.63 -13.22
CA SER A 104 10.86 -7.74 -12.63
C SER A 104 11.36 -6.44 -11.99
N GLU A 105 10.96 -5.28 -12.52
CA GLU A 105 11.49 -3.98 -12.09
C GLU A 105 10.59 -3.24 -11.10
N LEU A 106 9.26 -3.41 -11.16
CA LEU A 106 8.33 -2.75 -10.23
C LEU A 106 8.57 -3.12 -8.75
N PRO A 107 8.87 -4.38 -8.38
CA PRO A 107 9.20 -4.74 -7.00
C PRO A 107 10.39 -3.96 -6.43
N LYS A 108 11.32 -3.51 -7.28
CA LYS A 108 12.49 -2.73 -6.88
C LYS A 108 12.17 -1.27 -6.58
N LEU A 109 10.97 -0.79 -6.92
CA LEU A 109 10.59 0.63 -6.84
C LEU A 109 9.60 0.92 -5.72
N MET A 110 9.09 -0.12 -5.08
CA MET A 110 7.99 -0.02 -4.13
C MET A 110 8.25 -0.82 -2.87
N GLN A 111 7.59 -0.43 -1.78
CA GLN A 111 7.61 -1.21 -0.55
C GLN A 111 6.72 -2.46 -0.70
N LYS A 112 6.91 -3.43 0.20
CA LYS A 112 6.17 -4.69 0.23
C LYS A 112 4.65 -4.50 0.09
N GLY A 113 4.05 -5.31 -0.78
CA GLY A 113 2.64 -5.28 -1.14
C GLY A 113 2.38 -6.09 -2.40
N GLY A 114 1.25 -5.83 -3.03
CA GLY A 114 0.89 -6.39 -4.33
C GLY A 114 0.21 -5.36 -5.18
N VAL A 115 0.52 -5.38 -6.47
CA VAL A 115 -0.07 -4.51 -7.47
C VAL A 115 -0.82 -5.36 -8.49
N GLU A 116 -2.02 -4.94 -8.85
CA GLU A 116 -2.69 -5.38 -10.07
C GLU A 116 -2.74 -4.19 -11.02
N TYR A 117 -2.43 -4.38 -12.30
CA TYR A 117 -2.44 -3.31 -13.28
C TYR A 117 -2.92 -3.78 -14.65
N THR A 118 -3.42 -2.83 -15.45
CA THR A 118 -3.69 -3.01 -16.88
C THR A 118 -2.92 -1.95 -17.66
N LEU A 119 -2.53 -2.30 -18.89
CA LEU A 119 -1.95 -1.36 -19.84
C LEU A 119 -2.97 -1.03 -20.94
N THR A 120 -2.90 0.18 -21.45
CA THR A 120 -3.53 0.58 -22.72
C THR A 120 -2.74 0.01 -23.89
N SER A 121 -3.39 -0.11 -25.05
CA SER A 121 -2.72 -0.48 -26.32
C SER A 121 -1.65 0.52 -26.77
N ALA A 122 -1.61 1.70 -26.14
CA ALA A 122 -0.61 2.73 -26.38
C ALA A 122 0.63 2.61 -25.48
N GLY A 123 0.71 1.58 -24.62
CA GLY A 123 1.89 1.38 -23.76
C GLY A 123 1.86 2.15 -22.44
N PHE A 124 0.72 2.67 -22.00
CA PHE A 124 0.58 3.39 -20.72
C PHE A 124 -0.29 2.63 -19.73
N PRO A 125 -0.06 2.74 -18.41
CA PRO A 125 -0.97 2.17 -17.42
C PRO A 125 -2.36 2.78 -17.54
N ASP A 126 -3.38 1.93 -17.47
CA ASP A 126 -4.80 2.30 -17.55
C ASP A 126 -5.42 2.33 -16.15
N ASN A 127 -5.31 1.21 -15.43
CA ASN A 127 -5.79 1.08 -14.06
C ASN A 127 -4.76 0.36 -13.20
N THR A 128 -4.69 0.73 -11.92
CA THR A 128 -3.86 0.05 -10.93
C THR A 128 -4.61 -0.14 -9.62
N LYS A 129 -4.34 -1.27 -8.96
CA LYS A 129 -4.79 -1.57 -7.61
C LYS A 129 -3.60 -1.93 -6.74
N TYR A 130 -3.70 -1.64 -5.45
CA TYR A 130 -2.67 -1.98 -4.48
C TYR A 130 -3.27 -2.59 -3.22
N ALA A 131 -2.65 -3.65 -2.72
CA ALA A 131 -2.94 -4.20 -1.40
C ALA A 131 -1.64 -4.43 -0.62
N LYS A 132 -1.65 -4.22 0.69
CA LYS A 132 -0.45 -4.44 1.53
C LYS A 132 -0.15 -5.94 1.71
N THR A 133 -1.19 -6.76 1.80
CA THR A 133 -1.10 -8.21 1.93
C THR A 133 -2.23 -8.86 1.13
N THR A 134 -2.07 -10.14 0.77
CA THR A 134 -3.10 -10.95 0.08
C THR A 134 -4.35 -11.22 0.96
N ALA A 135 -4.33 -10.80 2.24
CA ALA A 135 -5.47 -10.89 3.15
C ALA A 135 -6.13 -9.52 3.40
N ASP A 136 -5.54 -8.43 2.89
CA ASP A 136 -6.04 -7.08 3.15
C ASP A 136 -7.24 -6.76 2.23
N LEU A 137 -8.32 -6.27 2.85
CA LEU A 137 -9.52 -5.81 2.14
C LEU A 137 -9.47 -4.30 1.84
N TYR A 138 -8.52 -3.57 2.42
CA TYR A 138 -8.26 -2.17 2.08
C TYR A 138 -7.41 -2.10 0.81
N VAL A 139 -8.04 -2.41 -0.32
CA VAL A 139 -7.42 -2.35 -1.65
C VAL A 139 -7.56 -0.93 -2.19
N GLY A 140 -6.44 -0.28 -2.45
CA GLY A 140 -6.40 1.03 -3.09
C GLY A 140 -6.53 0.92 -4.61
N ALA A 141 -6.98 1.99 -5.25
CA ALA A 141 -7.13 2.06 -6.70
C ALA A 141 -6.71 3.44 -7.25
N TYR A 142 -6.22 3.45 -8.49
CA TYR A 142 -5.91 4.66 -9.25
C TYR A 142 -6.15 4.38 -10.76
N PRO A 143 -6.70 5.32 -11.55
CA PRO A 143 -6.92 6.75 -11.27
C PRO A 143 -8.10 7.08 -10.34
N THR A 144 -9.13 6.24 -10.32
CA THR A 144 -10.29 6.43 -9.44
C THR A 144 -10.00 5.83 -8.08
N ALA A 145 -9.86 6.68 -7.06
CA ALA A 145 -9.57 6.25 -5.69
C ALA A 145 -10.67 5.36 -5.13
N ALA A 146 -10.27 4.29 -4.42
CA ALA A 146 -11.21 3.45 -3.68
C ALA A 146 -11.81 4.23 -2.50
N THR A 147 -13.13 4.10 -2.31
CA THR A 147 -13.89 4.79 -1.25
C THR A 147 -14.41 3.85 -0.16
N ALA A 148 -14.26 2.54 -0.36
CA ALA A 148 -14.67 1.50 0.58
C ALA A 148 -13.74 0.29 0.50
N LYS A 149 -13.89 -0.64 1.45
CA LYS A 149 -13.22 -1.95 1.40
C LYS A 149 -13.67 -2.73 0.17
N SER A 150 -12.74 -3.48 -0.41
CA SER A 150 -13.04 -4.46 -1.45
C SER A 150 -13.83 -5.64 -0.89
N SER A 151 -14.68 -6.24 -1.73
CA SER A 151 -15.43 -7.47 -1.43
C SER A 151 -14.53 -8.71 -1.35
N SER A 152 -13.34 -8.64 -1.92
CA SER A 152 -12.34 -9.71 -1.94
C SER A 152 -10.93 -9.13 -1.85
N ALA A 153 -10.02 -9.88 -1.22
CA ALA A 153 -8.62 -9.48 -1.19
C ALA A 153 -7.98 -9.59 -2.58
N LEU A 154 -6.93 -8.80 -2.81
CA LEU A 154 -6.17 -8.85 -4.05
C LEU A 154 -5.31 -10.11 -4.08
N SER A 155 -5.35 -10.87 -5.18
CA SER A 155 -4.51 -12.05 -5.41
C SER A 155 -3.32 -11.67 -6.28
N TYR A 156 -2.11 -11.89 -5.78
CA TYR A 156 -0.84 -11.52 -6.42
C TYR A 156 0.32 -12.33 -5.85
#